data_AF-A0A2W5ZEH7-F1
#
_entry.id   AF-A0A2W5ZEH7-F1
#
_cell.length_a   1.000
_cell.length_b   1.000
_cell.length_c   1.000
_cell.angle_alpha   90.00
_cell.angle_beta   90.00
_cell.angle_gamma   90.00
#
_symmetry.space_group_name_H-M   'P 1'
#
loop_
_entity.id
_entity.type
_entity.pdbx_description
1 polymer ?
#
loop_
_entity_poly.entity_id
_entity_poly.type
_entity_poly.pdbx_seq_one_letter_code
_entity_poly.pdbx_strand_id
1 'polypeptide(L)'
;MEDQPKKYHKYSRWERGEARPIQIIPRDLDILHKLFIHGALSSDMLHQLVSPRITLKSLSHRFKNLHRKPNAFIDRPPQQKGVYNAHYRPLAYAINPKGIQVLKDFGRVTSAAYRI
;
A
#
# COMPACT_ATOMS: atom_id res chain seq x y z
N MET A 1 -2.84 -38.31 17.67
CA MET A 1 -2.17 -37.00 17.57
C MET A 1 -3.27 -35.97 17.31
N GLU A 2 -3.64 -35.19 18.33
CA GLU A 2 -4.67 -34.15 18.21
C GLU A 2 -4.15 -33.04 17.29
N ASP A 3 -4.80 -32.89 16.14
CA ASP A 3 -4.58 -31.78 15.22
C ASP A 3 -5.31 -30.56 15.78
N GLN A 4 -4.62 -29.78 16.62
CA GLN A 4 -5.22 -28.55 17.16
C GLN A 4 -5.49 -27.56 16.02
N PRO A 5 -6.70 -26.97 15.94
CA PRO A 5 -7.01 -26.00 14.90
C PRO A 5 -6.06 -24.82 15.01
N LYS A 6 -5.26 -24.58 13.95
CA LYS A 6 -4.41 -23.39 13.83
C LYS A 6 -5.24 -22.14 14.08
N LYS A 7 -5.05 -21.53 15.24
CA LYS A 7 -5.65 -20.24 15.61
C LYS A 7 -5.20 -19.22 14.57
N TYR A 8 -6.08 -18.86 13.64
CA TYR A 8 -5.80 -17.80 12.68
C TYR A 8 -5.71 -16.48 13.45
N HIS A 9 -4.51 -16.09 13.85
CA HIS A 9 -4.27 -14.75 14.38
C HIS A 9 -4.54 -13.74 13.25
N LYS A 10 -5.71 -13.12 13.30
CA LYS A 10 -6.06 -12.03 12.40
C LYS A 10 -5.15 -10.86 12.75
N TYR A 11 -4.07 -10.67 11.98
CA TYR A 11 -3.21 -9.51 12.13
C TYR A 11 -4.06 -8.25 12.18
N SER A 12 -3.72 -7.36 13.13
CA SER A 12 -4.35 -6.06 13.21
C SER A 12 -4.28 -5.39 11.85
N ARG A 13 -5.28 -4.57 11.52
CA ARG A 13 -5.21 -3.81 10.27
C ARG A 13 -3.93 -2.96 10.23
N TRP A 14 -3.37 -2.56 11.37
CA TRP A 14 -2.16 -1.75 11.48
C TRP A 14 -0.85 -2.54 11.39
N GLU A 15 -0.92 -3.87 11.47
CA GLU A 15 0.25 -4.74 11.43
C GLU A 15 0.60 -5.13 10.00
N ARG A 16 1.91 -5.17 9.71
CA ARG A 16 2.42 -5.77 8.48
C ARG A 16 2.46 -7.28 8.64
N GLY A 17 1.34 -7.92 8.32
CA GLY A 17 1.32 -9.37 8.14
C GLY A 17 2.16 -9.81 6.94
N GLU A 18 2.34 -11.12 6.80
CA GLU A 18 2.97 -11.73 5.64
C GLU A 18 2.00 -11.88 4.48
N ALA A 19 2.55 -11.83 3.27
CA ALA A 19 1.88 -12.06 2.00
C ALA A 19 2.85 -12.76 1.04
N ARG A 20 2.32 -13.28 -0.06
CA ARG A 20 3.17 -13.81 -1.13
C ARG A 20 3.88 -12.65 -1.84
N PRO A 21 5.13 -12.85 -2.33
CA PRO A 21 5.74 -11.96 -3.29
C PRO A 21 4.79 -11.70 -4.46
N ILE A 22 4.70 -10.46 -4.91
CA ILE A 22 3.88 -10.11 -6.08
C ILE A 22 4.76 -9.70 -7.25
N GLN A 23 4.33 -10.04 -8.46
CA GLN A 23 4.82 -9.40 -9.66
C GLN A 23 4.23 -7.98 -9.75
N ILE A 24 5.10 -6.99 -10.00
CA ILE A 24 4.70 -5.60 -10.21
C ILE A 24 3.99 -5.49 -11.56
N ILE A 25 2.82 -4.86 -11.56
CA ILE A 25 2.04 -4.57 -12.77
C ILE A 25 2.00 -3.06 -13.04
N PRO A 26 1.66 -2.59 -14.26
CA PRO A 26 1.62 -1.17 -14.58
C PRO A 26 0.80 -0.33 -13.58
N ARG A 27 -0.33 -0.87 -13.11
CA ARG A 27 -1.18 -0.22 -12.10
C ARG A 27 -0.46 0.03 -10.78
N ASP A 28 0.43 -0.86 -10.35
CA ASP A 28 1.19 -0.64 -9.11
C ASP A 28 2.17 0.51 -9.28
N LEU A 29 2.82 0.60 -10.45
CA LEU A 29 3.70 1.71 -10.77
C LEU A 29 2.93 3.03 -10.75
N ASP A 30 1.70 3.04 -11.25
CA ASP A 30 0.85 4.24 -11.19
C ASP A 30 0.45 4.60 -9.75
N ILE A 31 0.12 3.61 -8.90
CA ILE A 31 -0.14 3.83 -7.46
C ILE A 31 1.10 4.44 -6.79
N LEU A 32 2.27 3.81 -6.97
CA LEU A 32 3.52 4.25 -6.38
C LEU A 32 3.87 5.66 -6.87
N HIS A 33 3.71 5.93 -8.16
CA HIS A 33 4.00 7.24 -8.74
C HIS A 33 3.07 8.34 -8.19
N LYS A 34 1.78 8.06 -8.01
CA LYS A 34 0.86 9.02 -7.37
C LYS A 34 1.22 9.29 -5.91
N LEU A 35 1.62 8.26 -5.17
CA LEU A 35 2.12 8.41 -3.80
C LEU A 35 3.45 9.17 -3.74
N PHE A 36 4.31 9.04 -4.76
CA PHE A 36 5.55 9.78 -4.87
C PHE A 36 5.31 11.28 -5.10
N ILE A 37 4.43 11.64 -6.05
CA ILE A 37 4.15 13.04 -6.39
C ILE A 37 3.37 13.76 -5.28
N HIS A 38 2.35 13.12 -4.72
CA HIS A 38 1.39 13.79 -3.83
C HIS A 38 1.61 13.48 -2.35
N GLY A 39 2.57 12.61 -2.01
CA GLY A 39 2.76 12.11 -0.66
C GLY A 39 1.66 11.14 -0.23
N ALA A 40 1.25 11.21 1.03
CA ALA A 40 0.28 10.27 1.58
C ALA A 40 -1.13 10.50 1.02
N LEU A 41 -1.74 9.47 0.43
CA LEU A 41 -3.07 9.52 -0.15
C LEU A 41 -4.00 8.48 0.47
N SER A 42 -5.30 8.80 0.55
CA SER A 42 -6.32 7.86 0.99
C SER A 42 -6.60 6.78 -0.06
N SER A 43 -7.13 5.63 0.37
CA SER A 43 -7.50 4.53 -0.52
C SER A 43 -8.50 4.96 -1.59
N ASP A 44 -9.39 5.88 -1.24
CA ASP A 44 -10.42 6.41 -2.14
C ASP A 44 -9.78 7.37 -3.15
N MET A 45 -8.87 8.24 -2.70
CA MET A 45 -8.13 9.13 -3.60
C MET A 45 -7.28 8.32 -4.60
N LEU A 46 -6.55 7.31 -4.13
CA LEU A 46 -5.77 6.43 -5.00
C LEU A 46 -6.65 5.67 -5.99
N HIS A 47 -7.82 5.22 -5.54
CA HIS A 47 -8.80 4.57 -6.41
C HIS A 47 -9.27 5.49 -7.53
N GLN A 48 -9.67 6.72 -7.19
CA GLN A 48 -10.13 7.71 -8.17
C GLN A 48 -9.02 8.12 -9.15
N LEU A 49 -7.77 8.26 -8.68
CA LEU A 49 -6.64 8.70 -9.50
C LEU A 49 -6.10 7.62 -10.43
N VAL A 50 -6.13 6.35 -10.03
CA VAL A 50 -5.45 5.26 -10.76
C VAL A 50 -6.42 4.35 -11.50
N SER A 51 -7.59 4.04 -10.93
CA SER A 51 -8.51 3.07 -11.53
C SER A 51 -9.95 3.29 -11.07
N PRO A 52 -10.60 4.41 -11.46
CA PRO A 52 -11.97 4.71 -11.03
C PRO A 52 -13.00 3.67 -11.55
N ARG A 53 -12.68 2.96 -12.64
CA ARG A 53 -13.57 1.97 -13.29
C ARG A 53 -13.67 0.62 -12.56
N ILE A 54 -12.72 0.30 -11.67
CA ILE A 54 -12.77 -0.96 -10.90
C ILE A 54 -13.35 -0.71 -9.51
N THR A 55 -13.75 -1.75 -8.79
CA THR A 55 -14.22 -1.57 -7.41
C THR A 55 -13.05 -1.26 -6.46
N LEU A 56 -13.30 -0.38 -5.48
CA LEU A 56 -12.37 -0.11 -4.39
C LEU A 56 -11.99 -1.38 -3.63
N LYS A 57 -12.91 -2.37 -3.52
CA LYS A 57 -12.64 -3.67 -2.91
C LYS A 57 -11.51 -4.42 -3.61
N SER A 58 -11.52 -4.46 -4.95
CA SER A 58 -10.46 -5.10 -5.73
C SER A 58 -9.12 -4.39 -5.51
N LEU A 59 -9.12 -3.06 -5.49
CA LEU A 59 -7.91 -2.27 -5.27
C LEU A 59 -7.39 -2.40 -3.84
N SER A 60 -8.29 -2.50 -2.85
CA SER A 60 -7.94 -2.70 -1.45
C SER A 60 -7.16 -3.99 -1.21
N HIS A 61 -7.47 -5.06 -1.96
CA HIS A 61 -6.67 -6.28 -1.90
C HIS A 61 -5.24 -6.04 -2.41
N ARG A 62 -5.09 -5.24 -3.48
CA ARG A 62 -3.78 -4.87 -4.00
C ARG A 62 -3.00 -4.00 -3.01
N PHE A 63 -3.63 -3.03 -2.36
CA PHE A 63 -2.99 -2.21 -1.32
C PHE A 63 -2.49 -3.06 -0.14
N LYS A 64 -3.24 -4.10 0.27
CA LYS A 64 -2.76 -5.04 1.28
C LYS A 64 -1.50 -5.76 0.83
N ASN A 65 -1.44 -6.23 -0.41
CA ASN A 65 -0.28 -6.93 -0.94
C ASN A 65 0.94 -6.00 -1.07
N LEU A 66 0.75 -4.76 -1.53
CA LEU A 66 1.81 -3.76 -1.62
C LEU A 66 2.36 -3.38 -0.24
N HIS A 67 1.53 -3.40 0.80
CA HIS A 67 1.92 -3.02 2.16
C HIS A 67 2.61 -4.15 2.96
N ARG A 68 2.16 -5.39 2.78
CA ARG A 68 2.63 -6.55 3.56
C ARG A 68 4.04 -6.99 3.17
N LYS A 69 4.73 -7.65 4.11
CA LYS A 69 6.01 -8.32 3.81
C LYS A 69 5.76 -9.53 2.89
N PRO A 70 6.67 -9.87 1.97
CA PRO A 70 7.99 -9.28 1.74
C PRO A 70 7.96 -8.05 0.82
N ASN A 71 6.81 -7.71 0.24
CA ASN A 71 6.68 -6.63 -0.75
C ASN A 71 7.03 -5.27 -0.14
N ALA A 72 6.25 -4.84 0.86
CA ALA A 72 6.46 -3.63 1.65
C ALA A 72 6.95 -2.44 0.80
N PHE A 73 6.18 -2.06 -0.22
CA PHE A 73 6.46 -0.91 -1.09
C PHE A 73 5.74 0.37 -0.64
N ILE A 74 4.69 0.21 0.17
CA ILE A 74 3.91 1.31 0.72
C ILE A 74 3.68 1.09 2.21
N ASP A 75 3.61 2.18 2.95
CA ASP A 75 3.40 2.22 4.38
C ASP A 75 2.11 2.95 4.73
N ARG A 76 1.68 2.82 5.99
CA ARG A 76 0.54 3.59 6.50
C ARG A 76 1.08 4.62 7.49
N PRO A 77 0.74 5.90 7.33
CA PRO A 77 1.21 6.94 8.23
C PRO A 77 0.85 6.64 9.69
N PRO A 78 1.79 6.74 10.64
CA PRO A 78 1.54 6.42 12.05
C PRO A 78 0.49 7.33 12.69
N GLN A 79 0.41 8.59 12.25
CA GLN A 79 -0.58 9.58 12.70
C GLN A 79 -2.01 9.06 12.50
N GLN A 80 -2.23 8.24 11.45
CA GLN A 80 -3.54 7.70 11.16
C GLN A 80 -4.04 6.74 12.25
N LYS A 81 -3.14 6.01 12.95
CA LYS A 81 -3.53 5.07 14.00
C LYS A 81 -4.17 5.80 15.20
N GLY A 82 -3.65 6.98 15.54
CA GLY A 82 -4.20 7.81 16.63
C GLY A 82 -5.50 8.53 16.26
N VAL A 83 -5.68 8.87 14.98
CA VAL A 83 -6.86 9.61 14.48
C VAL A 83 -7.98 8.67 13.98
N TYR A 84 -7.73 7.36 13.90
CA TYR A 84 -8.71 6.34 13.47
C TYR A 84 -9.79 6.06 14.54
N ASN A 85 -10.44 7.11 15.06
CA ASN A 85 -11.65 6.95 15.85
C ASN A 85 -12.83 6.46 14.96
N ALA A 86 -14.01 6.28 15.56
CA ALA A 86 -15.21 5.61 15.01
C ALA A 86 -15.77 6.13 13.67
N HIS A 87 -15.16 7.11 13.00
CA HIS A 87 -15.68 7.74 11.77
C HIS A 87 -15.38 6.99 10.46
N TYR A 88 -15.07 5.69 10.50
CA TYR A 88 -14.88 4.85 9.30
C TYR A 88 -13.97 5.46 8.21
N ARG A 89 -12.96 6.25 8.59
CA ARG A 89 -12.14 6.97 7.62
C ARG A 89 -11.35 6.01 6.71
N PRO A 90 -11.24 6.31 5.40
CA PRO A 90 -10.44 5.51 4.48
C PRO A 90 -8.98 5.39 4.93
N LEU A 91 -8.31 4.29 4.56
CA LEU A 91 -6.89 4.11 4.90
C LEU A 91 -6.01 5.03 4.06
N ALA A 92 -5.04 5.68 4.69
CA ALA A 92 -4.01 6.41 3.98
C ALA A 92 -2.78 5.52 3.77
N TYR A 93 -2.14 5.72 2.61
CA TYR A 93 -0.90 5.05 2.24
C TYR A 93 0.13 6.10 1.85
N ALA A 94 1.39 5.83 2.15
CA ALA A 94 2.53 6.61 1.71
C ALA A 94 3.53 5.67 1.02
N ILE A 95 4.27 6.18 0.04
CA ILE A 95 5.36 5.42 -0.56
C ILE A 95 6.51 5.31 0.45
N ASN A 96 7.21 4.18 0.43
CA ASN A 96 8.41 3.97 1.24
C ASN A 96 9.67 3.85 0.36
N PRO A 97 10.88 3.82 0.93
CA PRO A 97 12.11 3.78 0.14
C PRO A 97 12.18 2.63 -0.87
N LYS A 98 11.61 1.46 -0.52
CA LYS A 98 11.56 0.30 -1.40
C LYS A 98 10.61 0.52 -2.59
N GLY A 99 9.46 1.14 -2.36
CA GLY A 99 8.56 1.56 -3.44
C GLY A 99 9.20 2.59 -4.37
N ILE A 100 10.01 3.51 -3.84
CA ILE A 100 10.74 4.47 -4.65
C ILE A 100 11.80 3.76 -5.50
N GLN A 101 12.51 2.77 -4.95
CA GLN A 101 13.46 1.97 -5.71
C GLN A 101 12.77 1.26 -6.88
N VAL A 102 11.58 0.68 -6.68
CA VAL A 102 10.80 0.09 -7.77
C VAL A 102 10.48 1.11 -8.87
N LEU A 103 10.13 2.35 -8.51
CA LEU A 103 9.90 3.38 -9.53
C LEU A 103 11.17 3.71 -10.33
N LYS A 104 12.34 3.70 -9.70
CA LYS A 104 13.63 3.90 -10.38
C LYS A 104 13.95 2.74 -11.31
N ASP A 105 13.82 1.51 -10.82
CA ASP A 105 14.13 0.29 -11.58
C ASP A 105 13.28 0.20 -12.86
N PHE A 106 12.05 0.69 -12.82
CA PHE A 106 11.13 0.76 -13.96
C PHE A 106 11.20 2.09 -14.75
N GLY A 107 12.16 2.96 -14.45
CA GLY A 107 12.39 4.23 -15.18
C GLY A 107 11.26 5.26 -15.05
N ARG A 108 10.40 5.14 -14.03
CA ARG A 108 9.27 6.06 -13.78
C ARG A 108 9.68 7.34 -13.08
N VAL A 109 10.81 7.33 -12.36
CA VAL A 109 11.41 8.50 -11.73
C VAL A 109 12.92 8.49 -11.95
N THR A 110 13.50 9.66 -12.23
CA THR A 110 14.95 9.83 -12.35
C THR A 110 15.52 10.33 -11.02
N SER A 111 16.78 10.00 -10.73
CA SER A 111 17.47 10.45 -9.50
C SER A 111 17.55 11.98 -9.37
N ALA A 112 17.34 12.74 -10.44
CA ALA A 112 17.29 14.20 -10.43
C ALA A 112 15.98 14.78 -9.84
N ALA A 113 14.92 13.97 -9.72
CA ALA A 113 13.63 14.41 -9.18
C ALA A 113 13.59 14.53 -7.64
N TYR A 114 14.71 14.26 -6.96
CA TYR A 114 14.86 14.46 -5.52
C TYR A 114 15.19 15.93 -5.22
N ARG A 115 14.18 16.77 -5.15
CA ARG A 115 14.24 18.02 -4.38
C ARG A 115 13.15 17.97 -3.33
N ILE A 116 13.52 17.55 -2.13
CA ILE A 116 12.76 17.78 -0.89
C ILE A 116 13.63 18.68 -0.04
#